data_AF-A0A2D5YL28-F1
#
_entry.id   AF-A0A2D5YL28-F1
#
_cell.length_a   1.000
_cell.length_b   1.000
_cell.length_c   1.000
_cell.angle_alpha   90.00
_cell.angle_beta   90.00
_cell.angle_gamma   90.00
#
_symmetry.space_group_name_H-M   'P 1'
#
loop_
_entity.id
_entity.type
_entity.pdbx_description
1 polymer ?
#
loop_
_entity_poly.entity_id
_entity_poly.type
_entity_poly.pdbx_seq_one_letter_code
_entity_poly.pdbx_strand_id
1 'polypeptide(L)'
;VLWAHLRKRDYAKTKGELATLELDVLNDKFYPEAYVISAMSSTMLCQFVNAKEALNRFIKVNVKWVDRISRNLKSENPELIISSFFTRNNQKSINTLESELETIASSVESLASYRPSLESRLSHAKMSFIKEKRNQWKLREKLLESALYKMKFVRIELLSRMRAVKEKEDQKISANTDAVSNLSAANVRTNQMAFPQDGIIWGDDLFNMTASVEDKCEILKKKRLK
;
A
#
# COMPACT_ATOMS: atom_id res chain seq x y z
N VAL A 1 -8.51 7.00 -2.44
CA VAL A 1 -9.48 7.75 -1.59
C VAL A 1 -8.76 8.34 -0.37
N LEU A 2 -8.03 7.54 0.41
CA LEU A 2 -7.14 7.97 1.50
C LEU A 2 -6.27 9.22 1.23
N TRP A 3 -5.53 9.27 0.11
CA TRP A 3 -4.74 10.45 -0.27
C TRP A 3 -5.58 11.71 -0.48
N ALA A 4 -6.83 11.58 -0.93
CA ALA A 4 -7.73 12.71 -1.11
C ALA A 4 -8.19 13.27 0.24
N HIS A 5 -8.51 12.40 1.22
CA HIS A 5 -8.82 12.82 2.59
C HIS A 5 -7.64 13.52 3.25
N LEU A 6 -6.43 12.96 3.10
CA LEU A 6 -5.20 13.57 3.61
C LEU A 6 -4.96 14.97 3.01
N ARG A 7 -5.17 15.14 1.70
CA ARG A 7 -5.05 16.45 1.02
C ARG A 7 -6.10 17.45 1.48
N LYS A 8 -7.32 16.99 1.75
CA LYS A 8 -8.41 17.81 2.33
C LYS A 8 -8.22 18.11 3.82
N ARG A 9 -7.15 17.61 4.45
CA ARG A 9 -6.88 17.69 5.90
C ARG A 9 -8.00 17.07 6.75
N ASP A 10 -8.74 16.13 6.19
CA ASP A 10 -9.72 15.34 6.90
C ASP A 10 -9.00 14.16 7.58
N TYR A 11 -8.32 14.45 8.69
CA TYR A 11 -7.50 13.48 9.40
C TYR A 11 -8.34 12.41 10.11
N ALA A 12 -9.59 12.74 10.48
CA ALA A 12 -10.55 11.83 11.07
C ALA A 12 -10.90 10.69 10.10
N LYS A 13 -11.30 11.01 8.87
CA LYS A 13 -11.53 9.99 7.82
C LYS A 13 -10.24 9.29 7.43
N THR A 14 -9.14 10.03 7.29
CA THR A 14 -7.84 9.44 6.91
C THR A 14 -7.43 8.35 7.89
N LYS A 15 -7.53 8.59 9.21
CA LYS A 15 -7.16 7.59 10.22
C LYS A 15 -8.16 6.45 10.32
N GLY A 16 -9.46 6.73 10.19
CA GLY A 16 -10.48 5.68 10.17
C GLY A 16 -10.28 4.71 9.01
N GLU A 17 -10.10 5.22 7.79
CA GLU A 17 -9.78 4.37 6.64
C GLU A 17 -8.43 3.65 6.82
N LEU A 18 -7.44 4.29 7.45
CA LEU A 18 -6.13 3.67 7.67
C LEU A 18 -6.18 2.51 8.66
N ALA A 19 -7.05 2.58 9.69
CA ALA A 19 -7.28 1.48 10.62
C ALA A 19 -7.74 0.21 9.87
N THR A 20 -8.53 0.35 8.80
CA THR A 20 -8.91 -0.81 7.97
C THR A 20 -7.74 -1.42 7.23
N LEU A 21 -6.76 -0.62 6.81
CA LEU A 21 -5.54 -1.10 6.17
C LEU A 21 -4.53 -1.72 7.15
N GLU A 22 -4.64 -1.40 8.44
CA GLU A 22 -3.81 -1.95 9.51
C GLU A 22 -4.39 -3.25 10.12
N LEU A 23 -5.53 -3.75 9.62
CA LEU A 23 -6.10 -5.03 10.05
C LEU A 23 -5.16 -6.19 9.72
N ASP A 24 -5.11 -7.18 10.62
CA ASP A 24 -4.23 -8.35 10.49
C ASP A 24 -4.42 -9.12 9.17
N VAL A 25 -5.64 -9.15 8.64
CA VAL A 25 -5.99 -9.78 7.36
C VAL A 25 -5.27 -9.14 6.16
N LEU A 26 -4.82 -7.89 6.29
CA LEU A 26 -4.14 -7.13 5.25
C LEU A 26 -2.64 -6.93 5.49
N ASN A 27 -2.11 -7.41 6.63
CA ASN A 27 -0.69 -7.23 7.01
C ASN A 27 0.31 -7.88 6.03
N ASP A 28 -0.08 -8.95 5.34
CA ASP A 28 0.77 -9.65 4.37
C ASP A 28 0.78 -8.99 2.98
N LYS A 29 0.00 -7.92 2.77
CA LYS A 29 -0.10 -7.26 1.47
C LYS A 29 0.89 -6.11 1.32
N PHE A 30 1.37 -5.93 0.10
CA PHE A 30 2.33 -4.90 -0.25
C PHE A 30 1.63 -3.53 -0.41
N TYR A 31 1.56 -2.77 0.68
CA TYR A 31 1.00 -1.41 0.71
C TYR A 31 1.94 -0.40 1.40
N PRO A 32 3.11 -0.09 0.80
CA PRO A 32 4.07 0.83 1.40
C PRO A 32 3.52 2.24 1.62
N GLU A 33 2.56 2.68 0.80
CA GLU A 33 1.94 4.00 0.92
C GLU A 33 1.04 4.16 2.16
N ALA A 34 0.47 3.07 2.69
CA ALA A 34 -0.36 3.15 3.90
C ALA A 34 0.46 3.71 5.08
N TYR A 35 1.68 3.21 5.26
CA TYR A 35 2.60 3.71 6.28
C TYR A 35 3.03 5.16 6.04
N VAL A 36 3.19 5.57 4.78
CA VAL A 36 3.47 6.98 4.44
C VAL A 36 2.35 7.88 4.93
N ILE A 37 1.10 7.50 4.67
CA ILE A 37 -0.06 8.30 5.05
C ILE A 37 -0.26 8.26 6.58
N SER A 38 0.00 7.13 7.23
CA SER A 38 -0.01 7.02 8.70
C SER A 38 0.99 7.98 9.34
N ALA A 39 2.24 7.97 8.85
CA ALA A 39 3.29 8.84 9.34
C ALA A 39 2.99 10.32 9.04
N MET A 40 2.49 10.62 7.84
CA MET A 40 2.17 11.99 7.41
C MET A 40 0.99 12.57 8.19
N SER A 41 -0.10 11.81 8.38
CA SER A 41 -1.25 12.25 9.17
C SER A 41 -0.85 12.50 10.63
N SER A 42 -0.10 11.58 11.25
CA SER A 42 0.39 11.74 12.62
C SER A 42 1.34 12.94 12.77
N THR A 43 2.21 13.17 11.79
CA THR A 43 3.08 14.36 11.74
C THR A 43 2.26 15.66 11.65
N MET A 44 1.21 15.65 10.84
CA MET A 44 0.34 16.81 10.65
C MET A 44 -0.45 17.19 11.91
N LEU A 45 -0.74 16.22 12.77
CA LEU A 45 -1.43 16.36 14.06
C LEU A 45 -0.49 16.54 15.26
N CYS A 46 0.82 16.68 15.02
CA CYS A 46 1.86 16.76 16.05
C CYS A 46 1.88 15.55 17.01
N GLN A 47 1.41 14.39 16.56
CA GLN A 47 1.48 13.14 17.30
C GLN A 47 2.82 12.45 17.03
N PHE A 48 3.89 13.02 17.60
CA PHE A 48 5.27 12.65 17.26
C PHE A 48 5.62 11.19 17.56
N VAL A 49 5.07 10.62 18.65
CA VAL A 49 5.26 9.21 19.01
C VAL A 49 4.69 8.30 17.92
N ASN A 50 3.42 8.52 17.55
CA ASN A 50 2.72 7.76 16.50
C ASN A 50 3.43 7.90 15.14
N ALA A 51 3.91 9.10 14.79
CA ALA A 51 4.66 9.32 13.56
C ALA A 51 5.99 8.54 13.54
N LYS A 52 6.72 8.52 14.67
CA LYS A 52 7.97 7.74 14.81
C LYS A 52 7.70 6.24 14.71
N GLU A 53 6.62 5.75 15.33
CA GLU A 53 6.22 4.35 15.20
C GLU A 53 5.89 3.97 13.76
N ALA A 54 5.10 4.78 13.05
CA ALA A 54 4.76 4.55 11.65
C ALA A 54 6.02 4.51 10.75
N LEU A 55 6.99 5.41 10.98
CA LEU A 55 8.29 5.38 10.31
C LEU A 55 9.06 4.06 10.58
N ASN A 56 9.09 3.62 11.84
CA ASN A 56 9.77 2.38 12.21
C ASN A 56 9.09 1.14 11.63
N ARG A 57 7.74 1.09 11.64
CA ARG A 57 6.95 0.01 11.03
C ARG A 57 7.21 -0.05 9.52
N PHE A 58 7.24 1.10 8.83
CA PHE A 58 7.58 1.16 7.41
C PHE A 58 8.93 0.50 7.12
N ILE A 59 9.98 0.83 7.88
CA ILE A 59 11.30 0.24 7.69
C ILE A 59 11.25 -1.28 7.95
N LYS A 60 10.71 -1.70 9.10
CA LYS A 60 10.64 -3.11 9.51
C LYS A 60 9.94 -3.99 8.49
N VAL A 61 8.81 -3.54 7.95
CA VAL A 61 8.01 -4.31 6.99
C VAL A 61 8.65 -4.28 5.61
N ASN A 62 9.09 -3.12 5.14
CA ASN A 62 9.54 -2.99 3.76
C ASN A 62 10.95 -3.54 3.51
N VAL A 63 11.81 -3.70 4.53
CA VAL A 63 13.10 -4.41 4.38
C VAL A 63 12.89 -5.81 3.81
N LYS A 64 11.94 -6.57 4.36
CA LYS A 64 11.61 -7.92 3.85
C LYS A 64 11.12 -7.88 2.39
N TRP A 65 10.40 -6.83 2.02
CA TRP A 65 9.93 -6.64 0.65
C TRP A 65 11.06 -6.27 -0.31
N VAL A 66 12.03 -5.45 0.10
CA VAL A 66 13.23 -5.15 -0.71
C VAL A 66 13.97 -6.44 -1.06
N ASP A 67 14.19 -7.32 -0.08
CA ASP A 67 14.88 -8.59 -0.31
C ASP A 67 14.09 -9.50 -1.24
N ARG A 68 12.76 -9.57 -1.08
CA ARG A 68 11.88 -10.36 -1.95
C ARG A 68 11.85 -9.82 -3.38
N ILE A 69 11.76 -8.52 -3.56
CA ILE A 69 11.78 -7.86 -4.87
C ILE A 69 13.12 -8.12 -5.55
N SER A 70 14.23 -7.90 -4.85
CA SER A 70 15.59 -8.08 -5.38
C SER A 70 15.86 -9.51 -5.83
N ARG A 71 15.42 -10.51 -5.04
CA ARG A 71 15.52 -11.92 -5.42
C ARG A 71 14.73 -12.24 -6.69
N ASN A 72 13.49 -11.76 -6.79
CA ASN A 72 12.65 -12.01 -7.96
C ASN A 72 13.12 -11.29 -9.23
N LEU A 73 13.69 -10.09 -9.11
CA LEU A 73 14.25 -9.37 -10.26
C LEU A 73 15.49 -10.07 -10.84
N LYS A 74 16.31 -10.69 -10.00
CA LYS A 74 17.50 -11.46 -10.40
C LYS A 74 17.18 -12.89 -10.86
N SER A 75 16.04 -13.45 -10.44
CA SER A 75 15.61 -14.79 -10.84
C SER A 75 15.34 -14.89 -12.34
N GLU A 76 15.68 -16.03 -12.92
CA GLU A 76 15.33 -16.41 -14.29
C GLU A 76 13.81 -16.63 -14.42
N ASN A 77 13.18 -17.20 -13.39
CA ASN A 77 11.74 -17.40 -13.30
C ASN A 77 11.18 -16.69 -12.06
N PRO A 78 10.78 -15.41 -12.17
CA PRO A 78 10.15 -14.70 -11.07
C PRO A 78 8.82 -15.31 -10.67
N GLU A 79 8.46 -15.17 -9.39
CA GLU A 79 7.14 -15.53 -8.88
C GLU A 79 6.06 -14.64 -9.52
N LEU A 80 4.88 -15.22 -9.80
CA LEU A 80 3.73 -14.44 -10.25
C LEU A 80 3.07 -13.78 -9.04
N ILE A 81 2.80 -12.48 -9.13
CA ILE A 81 2.18 -11.73 -8.04
C ILE A 81 0.65 -11.73 -8.17
N ILE A 82 0.15 -11.29 -9.33
CA ILE A 82 -1.28 -11.17 -9.62
C ILE A 82 -1.55 -11.76 -11.00
N SER A 83 -2.63 -12.55 -11.10
CA SER A 83 -3.15 -12.98 -12.40
C SER A 83 -3.87 -11.81 -13.09
N SER A 84 -3.14 -11.00 -13.86
CA SER A 84 -3.69 -9.97 -14.74
C SER A 84 -4.24 -10.58 -16.03
N PHE A 85 -5.03 -9.80 -16.79
CA PHE A 85 -5.47 -10.16 -18.13
C PHE A 85 -4.32 -10.67 -19.01
N PHE A 86 -3.19 -9.95 -19.02
CA PHE A 86 -1.99 -10.30 -19.81
C PHE A 86 -1.37 -11.62 -19.37
N THR A 87 -1.22 -11.85 -18.07
CA THR A 87 -0.66 -13.12 -17.56
C THR A 87 -1.56 -14.31 -17.87
N ARG A 88 -2.89 -14.14 -17.81
CA ARG A 88 -3.85 -15.17 -18.19
C ARG A 88 -3.79 -15.44 -19.69
N ASN A 89 -3.71 -14.40 -20.51
CA ASN A 89 -3.61 -14.55 -21.96
C ASN A 89 -2.31 -15.26 -22.38
N ASN A 90 -1.18 -14.87 -21.80
CA ASN A 90 0.10 -15.53 -22.04
C ASN A 90 0.07 -16.99 -21.59
N GLN A 91 -0.50 -17.29 -20.42
CA GLN A 91 -0.64 -18.67 -19.94
C GLN A 91 -1.52 -19.50 -20.88
N LYS A 92 -2.66 -18.95 -21.33
CA LYS A 92 -3.51 -19.63 -22.33
C LYS A 92 -2.74 -19.90 -23.62
N SER A 93 -2.03 -18.90 -24.15
CA SER A 93 -1.22 -19.06 -25.36
C SER A 93 -0.14 -20.13 -25.20
N ILE A 94 0.52 -20.21 -24.04
CA ILE A 94 1.52 -21.26 -23.76
C ILE A 94 0.83 -22.63 -23.78
N ASN A 95 -0.27 -22.80 -23.05
CA ASN A 95 -0.99 -24.07 -22.97
C ASN A 95 -1.50 -24.52 -24.35
N THR A 96 -2.01 -23.59 -25.17
CA THR A 96 -2.47 -23.90 -26.53
C THR A 96 -1.30 -24.35 -27.41
N LEU A 97 -0.18 -23.63 -27.40
CA LEU A 97 1.02 -24.00 -28.18
C LEU A 97 1.63 -25.33 -27.72
N GLU A 98 1.60 -25.63 -26.41
CA GLU A 98 2.04 -26.92 -25.87
C GLU A 98 1.13 -28.05 -26.37
N SER A 99 -0.19 -27.87 -26.33
CA SER A 99 -1.13 -28.85 -26.89
C SER A 99 -0.98 -29.04 -28.40
N GLU A 100 -0.73 -27.96 -29.16
CA GLU A 100 -0.46 -28.04 -30.61
C GLU A 100 0.81 -28.85 -30.89
N LEU A 101 1.89 -28.63 -30.12
CA LEU A 101 3.12 -29.41 -30.25
C LEU A 101 2.93 -30.89 -29.92
N GLU A 102 2.14 -31.21 -28.89
CA GLU A 102 1.80 -32.60 -28.55
C GLU A 102 1.01 -33.27 -29.68
N THR A 103 0.02 -32.59 -30.25
CA THR A 103 -0.74 -33.13 -31.40
C THR A 103 0.16 -33.38 -32.61
N ILE A 104 1.09 -32.47 -32.91
CA ILE A 104 2.03 -32.63 -34.03
C ILE A 104 2.98 -33.80 -33.78
N ALA A 105 3.47 -33.96 -32.55
CA ALA A 105 4.33 -35.08 -32.18
C ALA A 105 3.65 -36.45 -32.36
N SER A 106 2.32 -36.52 -32.22
CA SER A 106 1.53 -37.72 -32.46
C SER A 106 1.09 -37.92 -33.93
N SER A 107 1.36 -36.95 -34.81
CA SER A 107 0.84 -36.90 -36.19
C SER A 107 1.88 -37.24 -37.26
N VAL A 108 1.44 -37.30 -38.52
CA VAL A 108 2.23 -37.71 -39.69
C VAL A 108 3.41 -36.78 -39.96
N GLU A 109 4.50 -37.34 -40.51
CA GLU A 109 5.79 -36.70 -40.86
C GLU A 109 5.67 -35.38 -41.67
N SER A 110 4.57 -35.17 -42.40
CA SER A 110 4.33 -33.93 -43.16
C SER A 110 4.17 -32.69 -42.27
N LEU A 111 3.68 -32.85 -41.03
CA LEU A 111 3.51 -31.76 -40.06
C LEU A 111 4.80 -31.44 -39.28
N ALA A 112 5.85 -32.28 -39.41
CA ALA A 112 7.12 -32.07 -38.73
C ALA A 112 7.82 -30.76 -39.14
N SER A 113 7.55 -30.27 -40.36
CA SER A 113 8.08 -28.98 -40.87
C SER A 113 7.59 -27.75 -40.08
N TYR A 114 6.42 -27.82 -39.45
CA TYR A 114 5.85 -26.70 -38.67
C TYR A 114 6.34 -26.65 -37.23
N ARG A 115 6.88 -27.76 -36.72
CA ARG A 115 7.42 -27.89 -35.36
C ARG A 115 8.41 -26.77 -34.96
N PRO A 116 9.46 -26.46 -35.74
CA PRO A 116 10.41 -25.39 -35.36
C PRO A 116 9.75 -24.01 -35.26
N SER A 117 8.73 -23.73 -36.09
CA SER A 117 7.98 -22.48 -36.02
C SER A 117 7.17 -22.39 -34.72
N LEU A 118 6.52 -23.48 -34.31
CA LEU A 118 5.75 -23.54 -33.07
C LEU A 118 6.64 -23.49 -31.83
N GLU A 119 7.78 -24.18 -31.83
CA GLU A 119 8.77 -24.10 -30.75
C GLU A 119 9.30 -22.66 -30.59
N SER A 120 9.55 -21.97 -31.70
CA SER A 120 9.90 -20.54 -31.69
C SER A 120 8.79 -19.68 -31.08
N ARG A 121 7.53 -19.86 -31.49
CA ARG A 121 6.38 -19.13 -30.91
C ARG A 121 6.21 -19.42 -29.42
N LEU A 122 6.39 -20.67 -29.00
CA LEU A 122 6.31 -21.09 -27.60
C LEU A 122 7.41 -20.43 -26.77
N SER A 123 8.66 -20.41 -27.28
CA SER A 123 9.76 -19.73 -26.59
C SER A 123 9.48 -18.24 -26.43
N HIS A 124 8.95 -17.57 -27.45
CA HIS A 124 8.56 -16.16 -27.38
C HIS A 124 7.42 -15.92 -26.39
N ALA A 125 6.42 -16.81 -26.34
CA ALA A 125 5.32 -16.73 -25.38
C ALA A 125 5.82 -16.91 -23.93
N LYS A 126 6.71 -17.88 -23.68
CA LYS A 126 7.36 -18.10 -22.38
C LYS A 126 8.21 -16.89 -21.96
N MET A 127 8.99 -16.33 -22.87
CA MET A 127 9.76 -15.10 -22.62
C MET A 127 8.84 -13.91 -22.29
N SER A 128 7.75 -13.74 -23.03
CA SER A 128 6.77 -12.67 -22.79
C SER A 128 6.09 -12.83 -21.43
N PHE A 129 5.80 -14.06 -21.02
CA PHE A 129 5.25 -14.36 -19.70
C PHE A 129 6.22 -14.03 -18.57
N ILE A 130 7.49 -14.45 -18.69
CA ILE A 130 8.55 -14.13 -17.73
C ILE A 130 8.76 -12.61 -17.66
N LYS A 131 8.77 -11.92 -18.80
CA LYS A 131 8.88 -10.45 -18.86
C LYS A 131 7.74 -9.78 -18.09
N GLU A 132 6.51 -10.26 -18.26
CA GLU A 132 5.36 -9.69 -17.56
C GLU A 132 5.43 -9.92 -16.04
N LYS A 133 5.81 -11.13 -15.60
CA LYS A 133 6.08 -11.38 -14.17
C LYS A 133 7.14 -10.41 -13.62
N ARG A 134 8.25 -10.22 -14.34
CA ARG A 134 9.32 -9.28 -13.95
C ARG A 134 8.82 -7.83 -13.92
N ASN A 135 7.95 -7.43 -14.84
CA ASN A 135 7.33 -6.10 -14.83
C ASN A 135 6.51 -5.84 -13.58
N GLN A 136 5.77 -6.85 -13.08
CA GLN A 136 5.03 -6.72 -11.82
C GLN A 136 5.96 -6.43 -10.64
N TRP A 137 7.12 -7.09 -10.58
CA TRP A 137 8.13 -6.82 -9.55
C TRP A 137 8.79 -5.45 -9.71
N LYS A 138 9.11 -5.03 -10.94
CA LYS A 138 9.61 -3.66 -11.22
C LYS A 138 8.62 -2.57 -10.82
N LEU A 139 7.32 -2.82 -11.00
CA LEU A 139 6.29 -1.88 -10.57
C LEU A 139 6.31 -1.72 -9.04
N ARG A 140 6.46 -2.82 -8.30
CA ARG A 140 6.57 -2.78 -6.83
C ARG A 140 7.84 -2.07 -6.36
N GLU A 141 8.96 -2.29 -7.04
CA GLU A 141 10.20 -1.56 -6.80
C GLU A 141 9.98 -0.04 -6.92
N LYS A 142 9.41 0.42 -8.04
CA LYS A 142 9.07 1.85 -8.25
C LYS A 142 8.12 2.41 -7.19
N LEU A 143 7.10 1.63 -6.80
CA LEU A 143 6.18 2.03 -5.73
C LEU A 143 6.90 2.18 -4.39
N LEU A 144 7.83 1.26 -4.08
CA LEU A 144 8.60 1.32 -2.86
C LEU A 144 9.59 2.50 -2.85
N GLU A 145 10.27 2.76 -3.97
CA GLU A 145 11.14 3.92 -4.14
C GLU A 145 10.38 5.24 -3.96
N SER A 146 9.20 5.34 -4.57
CA SER A 146 8.32 6.50 -4.41
C SER A 146 7.89 6.68 -2.95
N ALA A 147 7.50 5.60 -2.27
CA ALA A 147 7.14 5.63 -0.86
C ALA A 147 8.32 6.05 0.03
N LEU A 148 9.52 5.52 -0.25
CA LEU A 148 10.75 5.85 0.47
C LEU A 148 11.11 7.33 0.28
N TYR A 149 10.98 7.86 -0.93
CA TYR A 149 11.15 9.29 -1.20
C TYR A 149 10.17 10.13 -0.37
N LYS A 150 8.86 9.81 -0.39
CA LYS A 150 7.84 10.50 0.41
C LYS A 150 8.14 10.42 1.91
N MET A 151 8.60 9.26 2.40
CA MET A 151 8.97 9.09 3.82
C MET A 151 10.13 9.98 4.25
N LYS A 152 11.10 10.26 3.37
CA LYS A 152 12.18 11.21 3.67
C LYS A 152 11.62 12.61 3.97
N PHE A 153 10.64 13.07 3.19
CA PHE A 153 9.97 14.36 3.46
C PHE A 153 9.16 14.32 4.75
N VAL A 154 8.43 13.23 5.02
CA VAL A 154 7.70 13.08 6.28
C VAL A 154 8.65 13.16 7.47
N ARG A 155 9.83 12.53 7.40
CA ARG A 155 10.85 12.62 8.44
C ARG A 155 11.38 14.04 8.62
N ILE A 156 11.65 14.77 7.53
CA ILE A 156 12.10 16.17 7.60
C ILE A 156 11.03 17.04 8.24
N GLU A 157 9.77 16.90 7.81
CA GLU A 157 8.62 17.63 8.35
C GLU A 157 8.40 17.31 9.83
N LEU A 158 8.54 16.05 10.23
CA LEU A 158 8.47 15.62 11.61
C LEU A 158 9.51 16.36 12.47
N LEU A 159 10.78 16.34 12.05
CA LEU A 159 11.85 17.02 12.77
C LEU A 159 11.66 18.55 12.80
N SER A 160 11.20 19.14 11.70
CA SER A 160 10.89 20.56 11.60
C SER A 160 9.80 20.97 12.60
N ARG A 161 8.70 20.21 12.66
CA ARG A 161 7.61 20.44 13.61
C ARG A 161 8.02 20.19 15.05
N MET A 162 8.81 19.15 15.33
CA MET A 162 9.34 18.90 16.66
C MET A 162 10.19 20.07 17.15
N ARG A 163 11.04 20.65 16.29
CA ARG A 163 11.82 21.86 16.65
C ARG A 163 10.90 23.07 16.88
N ALA A 164 9.94 23.30 15.98
CA ALA A 164 9.00 24.41 16.11
C ALA A 164 8.09 24.31 17.34
N VAL A 165 7.80 23.08 17.80
CA VAL A 165 7.10 22.83 19.06
C VAL A 165 8.05 23.03 20.24
N LYS A 166 9.26 22.44 20.22
CA LYS A 166 10.28 22.61 21.28
C LYS A 166 10.65 24.06 21.54
N GLU A 167 10.80 24.88 20.50
CA GLU A 167 11.04 26.32 20.59
C GLU A 167 9.87 27.09 21.25
N LYS A 168 8.68 26.48 21.33
CA LYS A 168 7.46 27.06 21.90
C LYS A 168 6.97 26.31 23.16
N GLU A 169 7.64 25.22 23.54
CA GLU A 169 7.24 24.28 24.59
C GLU A 169 7.66 24.72 26.00
N ASP A 170 7.88 26.02 26.21
CA ASP A 170 7.73 26.62 27.53
C ASP A 170 6.27 26.53 28.07
N GLN A 171 5.34 25.91 27.32
CA GLN A 171 3.97 25.64 27.73
C GLN A 171 3.51 24.21 27.36
N LYS A 172 3.64 23.30 28.34
CA LYS A 172 2.99 22.00 28.61
C LYS A 172 2.20 21.32 27.47
N ILE A 173 2.61 20.11 27.08
CA ILE A 173 1.83 19.16 26.27
C ILE A 173 1.24 18.05 27.15
N SER A 174 -0.07 17.82 27.04
CA SER A 174 -0.77 16.71 27.69
C SER A 174 -0.76 15.45 26.81
N ALA A 175 -0.70 14.28 27.44
CA ALA A 175 -0.61 12.99 26.79
C ALA A 175 -1.95 12.24 26.90
N ASN A 176 -2.75 12.22 25.82
CA ASN A 176 -3.89 11.30 25.66
C ASN A 176 -3.87 10.60 24.28
N THR A 177 -4.56 9.46 24.18
CA THR A 177 -4.59 8.53 23.04
C THR A 177 -5.86 8.67 22.19
N ASP A 178 -5.76 8.46 20.87
CA ASP A 178 -6.87 8.55 19.91
C ASP A 178 -7.85 7.35 20.02
N ALA A 179 -9.12 7.55 19.61
CA ALA A 179 -10.18 6.53 19.60
C ALA A 179 -10.85 6.41 18.22
N VAL A 180 -11.19 5.20 17.76
CA VAL A 180 -11.79 4.92 16.44
C VAL A 180 -13.23 4.42 16.57
N SER A 181 -14.14 4.88 15.71
CA SER A 181 -15.59 4.57 15.76
C SER A 181 -16.20 4.36 14.37
N ASN A 182 -17.21 3.48 14.25
CA ASN A 182 -17.95 3.25 12.99
C ASN A 182 -19.04 4.31 12.77
N LEU A 183 -19.31 4.67 11.50
CA LEU A 183 -20.47 5.49 11.14
C LEU A 183 -21.62 4.57 10.71
N SER A 184 -22.72 4.59 11.46
CA SER A 184 -23.99 4.05 10.95
C SER A 184 -24.49 4.94 9.79
N ALA A 185 -25.13 4.34 8.78
CA ALA A 185 -25.56 4.96 7.51
C ALA A 185 -26.62 6.11 7.62
N ALA A 186 -26.79 6.72 8.79
CA ALA A 186 -27.71 7.81 9.04
C ALA A 186 -27.07 9.18 8.77
N ASN A 187 -27.88 10.14 8.28
CA ASN A 187 -27.47 11.52 8.02
C ASN A 187 -26.78 12.15 9.24
N VAL A 188 -25.62 12.77 9.01
CA VAL A 188 -24.78 13.42 10.03
C VAL A 188 -25.58 14.46 10.80
N ARG A 189 -25.87 14.18 12.08
CA ARG A 189 -26.46 15.13 13.03
C ARG A 189 -25.37 15.63 13.98
N THR A 190 -25.51 16.86 14.46
CA THR A 190 -24.52 17.59 15.28
C THR A 190 -24.20 16.95 16.64
N ASN A 191 -24.98 15.97 17.09
CA ASN A 191 -24.80 15.25 18.37
C ASN A 191 -24.64 13.75 18.13
N GLN A 192 -23.52 13.32 17.55
CA GLN A 192 -23.21 11.90 17.42
C GLN A 192 -22.34 11.44 18.59
N MET A 193 -22.79 10.40 19.30
CA MET A 193 -21.95 9.68 20.26
C MET A 193 -20.97 8.78 19.48
N ALA A 194 -19.67 8.94 19.74
CA ALA A 194 -18.64 8.08 19.19
C ALA A 194 -18.47 6.86 20.11
N PHE A 195 -18.91 5.70 19.65
CA PHE A 195 -18.70 4.45 20.37
C PHE A 195 -17.37 3.83 19.93
N PRO A 196 -16.55 3.35 20.89
CA PRO A 196 -15.34 2.62 20.55
C PRO A 196 -15.73 1.39 19.73
N GLN A 197 -14.91 1.05 18.76
CA GLN A 197 -15.15 -0.10 17.90
C GLN A 197 -14.99 -1.42 18.68
N ASP A 198 -16.02 -2.27 18.66
CA ASP A 198 -16.07 -3.57 19.36
C ASP A 198 -15.20 -4.68 18.70
N GLY A 199 -14.37 -4.32 17.71
CA GLY A 199 -13.47 -5.24 17.00
C GLY A 199 -14.13 -6.10 15.91
N ILE A 200 -15.46 -6.13 15.82
CA ILE A 200 -16.19 -6.80 14.72
C ILE A 200 -16.32 -5.82 13.54
N ILE A 201 -15.82 -6.22 12.37
CA ILE A 201 -15.86 -5.43 11.13
C ILE A 201 -16.65 -6.19 10.09
N TRP A 202 -17.69 -5.56 9.56
CA TRP A 202 -18.46 -6.09 8.45
C TRP A 202 -17.85 -5.66 7.11
N GLY A 203 -18.10 -6.43 6.05
CA GLY A 203 -17.46 -6.19 4.75
C GLY A 203 -17.81 -4.84 4.12
N ASP A 204 -18.96 -4.27 4.48
CA ASP A 204 -19.48 -2.95 4.11
C ASP A 204 -18.92 -1.79 4.95
N ASP A 205 -18.41 -2.09 6.15
CA ASP A 205 -17.71 -1.12 7.01
C ASP A 205 -16.25 -0.86 6.53
N LEU A 206 -15.70 -1.74 5.68
CA LEU A 206 -14.35 -1.57 5.13
C LEU A 206 -14.26 -0.26 4.34
N PHE A 207 -13.27 0.57 4.71
CA PHE A 207 -13.03 1.90 4.15
C PHE A 207 -14.13 2.95 4.41
N ASN A 208 -15.10 2.68 5.29
CA ASN A 208 -16.16 3.60 5.71
C ASN A 208 -16.07 3.99 7.20
N MET A 209 -14.86 4.04 7.74
CA MET A 209 -14.61 4.32 9.15
C MET A 209 -14.11 5.75 9.41
N THR A 210 -14.39 6.27 10.60
CA THR A 210 -13.89 7.57 11.07
C THR A 210 -13.24 7.46 12.44
N ALA A 211 -12.10 8.11 12.63
CA ALA A 211 -11.46 8.21 13.93
C ALA A 211 -11.79 9.54 14.62
N SER A 212 -11.97 9.52 15.93
CA SER A 212 -11.82 10.70 16.78
C SER A 212 -10.32 10.97 16.94
N VAL A 213 -9.86 12.12 16.46
CA VAL A 213 -8.44 12.43 16.35
C VAL A 213 -8.12 13.71 17.09
N GLU A 214 -7.17 13.63 18.02
CA GLU A 214 -6.70 14.81 18.76
C GLU A 214 -5.61 15.54 17.97
N ASP A 215 -5.83 16.83 17.69
CA ASP A 215 -4.84 17.68 17.06
C ASP A 215 -3.96 18.33 18.14
N LYS A 216 -2.78 17.75 18.37
CA LYS A 216 -1.81 18.23 19.37
C LYS A 216 -1.03 19.46 18.89
N CYS A 217 -1.30 19.97 17.68
CA CYS A 217 -0.64 21.15 17.14
C CYS A 217 -1.26 22.49 17.59
N GLU A 218 -2.08 22.56 18.65
CA GLU A 218 -2.73 23.81 19.09
C GLU A 218 -1.74 24.97 19.30
N ILE A 219 -0.53 24.67 19.78
CA ILE A 219 0.59 25.61 19.98
C ILE A 219 1.02 26.27 18.66
N LEU A 220 0.88 25.58 17.52
CA LEU A 220 1.22 26.10 16.20
C LEU A 220 0.08 26.92 15.55
N LYS A 221 -1.19 26.66 15.91
CA LYS A 221 -2.35 27.34 15.32
C LYS A 221 -2.55 28.77 15.82
N LYS A 222 -2.19 29.07 17.07
CA LYS A 222 -2.32 30.42 17.68
C LYS A 222 -1.58 31.54 16.93
N LYS A 223 -0.68 31.22 16.00
CA LYS A 223 0.12 32.21 15.22
C LYS A 223 -0.47 32.58 13.86
N ARG A 224 -1.46 31.86 13.32
CA ARG A 224 -2.07 32.19 12.00
C ARG A 224 -3.22 33.19 12.06
N LEU A 225 -3.65 33.57 13.26
CA LEU A 225 -4.75 34.52 13.52
C LEU A 225 -4.24 35.85 14.12
N LYS A 226 -2.95 36.14 13.99
CA LYS A 226 -2.35 37.45 14.30
C LYS A 226 -1.64 37.98 13.08
#